data_AF-H2Y5D3-F1
#
_entry.id   AF-H2Y5D3-F1
#
_cell.length_a   1.000
_cell.length_b   1.000
_cell.length_c   1.000
_cell.angle_alpha   90.00
_cell.angle_beta   90.00
_cell.angle_gamma   90.00
#
_symmetry.space_group_name_H-M   'P 1'
#
loop_
_entity.id
_entity.type
_entity.pdbx_description
1 polymer ?
#
loop_
_entity_poly.entity_id
_entity_poly.type
_entity_poly.pdbx_seq_one_letter_code
_entity_poly.pdbx_strand_id
1 'polypeptide(L)' 'MKAITEAGHKKGCYVGYDLAHAVGNIELHLHEWGVDFACWCTYKYLNSGPGGIGA' A
#
# COMPACT_ATOMS: atom_id res chain seq x y z
N MET A 1 0.10 2.83 8.45
CA MET A 1 -1.16 3.05 7.67
C MET A 1 -2.41 2.90 8.52
N LYS A 2 -2.47 1.94 9.46
CA LYS A 2 -3.60 1.72 10.39
C LYS A 2 -4.40 2.96 10.82
N ALA A 3 -3.76 3.98 11.40
CA ALA A 3 -4.46 5.15 11.93
C ALA A 3 -5.27 5.94 10.88
N ILE A 4 -4.76 6.05 9.64
CA ILE A 4 -5.46 6.73 8.54
C ILE A 4 -6.63 5.87 8.05
N THR A 5 -6.41 4.56 7.92
CA THR A 5 -7.46 3.59 7.56
C THR A 5 -8.63 3.66 8.55
N GLU A 6 -8.34 3.56 9.85
CA GLU A 6 -9.36 3.66 10.90
C GLU A 6 -10.10 5.00 10.88
N ALA A 7 -9.40 6.10 10.61
CA ALA A 7 -10.02 7.43 10.53
C ALA A 7 -10.98 7.55 9.34
N GLY A 8 -10.62 7.01 8.18
CA GLY A 8 -11.49 6.97 6.99
C GLY A 8 -12.70 6.06 7.20
N HIS A 9 -12.48 4.87 7.76
CA HIS A 9 -13.56 3.93 8.11
C HIS A 9 -14.57 4.53 9.09
N LYS A 10 -14.12 5.32 10.08
CA LYS A 10 -15.01 6.09 10.99
C LYS A 10 -15.91 7.10 10.27
N LYS A 11 -15.59 7.46 9.03
CA LYS A 11 -16.39 8.33 8.16
C LYS A 11 -17.12 7.58 7.05
N GLY A 12 -17.07 6.24 7.05
CA GLY A 12 -17.68 5.40 6.02
C GLY A 12 -16.94 5.46 4.67
N CYS A 13 -15.69 5.91 4.65
CA CYS A 13 -14.87 5.95 3.44
C CYS A 13 -14.11 4.63 3.28
N TYR A 14 -13.92 4.18 2.03
CA TYR A 14 -12.86 3.23 1.72
C TYR A 14 -11.51 3.94 1.72
N VAL A 15 -10.46 3.25 2.16
CA VAL A 15 -9.10 3.75 2.26
C VAL A 15 -8.15 2.79 1.57
N GLY A 16 -7.55 3.28 0.48
CA GLY A 16 -6.48 2.58 -0.22
C GLY A 16 -5.20 3.40 -0.32
N TYR A 17 -4.10 2.71 -0.64
CA TYR A 17 -2.76 3.30 -0.65
C TYR A 17 -2.00 2.94 -1.93
N ASP A 18 -1.33 3.94 -2.51
CA ASP A 18 -0.20 3.71 -3.41
C ASP A 18 1.04 3.44 -2.55
N LEU A 19 1.57 2.23 -2.68
CA LEU A 19 2.70 1.70 -1.91
C LEU A 19 4.00 1.69 -2.72
N ALA A 20 4.09 2.44 -3.81
CA ALA A 20 5.27 2.46 -4.68
C ALA A 20 6.59 2.67 -3.95
N HIS A 21 6.61 3.47 -2.87
CA HIS A 21 7.81 3.71 -2.05
C HIS A 21 7.86 2.93 -0.73
N ALA A 22 6.87 2.09 -0.44
CA ALA A 22 6.77 1.36 0.81
C ALA A 22 7.03 -0.15 0.63
N VAL A 23 6.52 -0.75 -0.45
CA VAL A 23 6.71 -2.19 -0.71
C VAL A 23 8.19 -2.53 -0.88
N GLY A 24 8.67 -3.55 -0.16
CA GLY A 24 10.09 -3.92 -0.16
C GLY A 24 11.03 -2.94 0.57
N ASN A 25 10.50 -1.89 1.22
CA ASN A 25 11.28 -0.89 1.94
C ASN A 25 10.96 -0.90 3.45
N ILE A 26 9.67 -0.89 3.81
CA ILE A 26 9.21 -0.95 5.19
C ILE A 26 8.25 -2.13 5.38
N GLU A 27 8.06 -2.56 6.62
CA GLU A 27 7.08 -3.60 6.95
C GLU A 27 5.65 -3.13 6.66
N LEU A 28 4.87 -4.02 6.07
CA LEU A 28 3.49 -3.77 5.66
C LEU A 28 2.59 -4.87 6.18
N HIS A 29 1.56 -4.47 6.93
CA HIS A 29 0.56 -5.38 7.49
C HIS A 29 -0.83 -5.00 6.98
N LEU A 30 -1.02 -4.99 5.65
CA LEU A 30 -2.21 -4.41 5.01
C LEU A 30 -3.53 -5.03 5.50
N HIS A 31 -3.56 -6.36 5.66
CA HIS A 31 -4.72 -7.08 6.17
C HIS A 31 -5.02 -6.72 7.64
N GLU A 32 -4.01 -6.73 8.50
CA GLU A 32 -4.16 -6.40 9.94
C GLU A 32 -4.52 -4.93 10.17
N TRP A 33 -4.08 -4.05 9.26
CA TRP A 33 -4.43 -2.63 9.27
C TRP A 33 -5.80 -2.34 8.63
N GLY A 34 -6.47 -3.33 8.07
CA GLY A 34 -7.79 -3.19 7.43
C GLY A 34 -7.77 -2.36 6.16
N VAL A 35 -6.66 -2.31 5.41
CA VAL A 35 -6.58 -1.56 4.15
C VAL A 35 -7.52 -2.18 3.12
N ASP A 36 -8.36 -1.36 2.48
CA ASP A 36 -9.38 -1.86 1.55
C ASP A 36 -8.81 -2.27 0.19
N PHE A 37 -7.84 -1.50 -0.31
CA PHE A 37 -7.10 -1.82 -1.53
C PHE A 37 -5.72 -1.16 -1.52
N ALA A 38 -4.78 -1.71 -2.27
CA ALA A 38 -3.48 -1.11 -2.47
C ALA A 38 -2.94 -1.43 -3.85
N CYS A 39 -2.03 -0.61 -4.34
CA CYS A 39 -1.26 -0.87 -5.54
C CYS A 39 0.20 -0.46 -5.33
N TRP A 40 1.11 -1.01 -6.13
CA TRP A 40 2.51 -0.62 -6.12
C TRP A 40 3.21 -0.90 -7.44
N CYS A 41 4.39 -0.29 -7.60
CA CYS A 41 5.34 -0.66 -8.63
C CYS A 41 6.37 -1.66 -8.10
N THR A 42 6.91 -2.48 -8.99
CA THR A 42 7.98 -3.44 -8.67
C THR A 42 9.37 -2.95 -9.05
N TYR A 43 9.47 -1.90 -9.88
CA TYR A 43 10.76 -1.41 -10.40
C TYR A 43 11.54 -0.50 -9.43
N LYS A 44 10.99 -0.22 -8.24
CA LYS A 44 11.67 0.56 -7.19
C LYS A 44 12.41 -0.39 -6.24
N TYR A 45 12.01 -0.46 -4.97
CA TYR A 45 12.69 -1.26 -3.95
C TYR A 45 12.64 -2.78 -4.20
N LEU A 46 11.71 -3.25 -5.04
CA LEU A 46 11.63 -4.66 -5.46
C LEU A 46 12.53 -4.98 -6.68
N ASN A 47 13.25 -3.99 -7.24
CA ASN A 47 14.33 -4.16 -8.21
C ASN A 47 13.97 -4.95 -9.49
N SER A 48 12.74 -4.88 -9.99
CA SER A 48 12.31 -5.63 -11.18
C SER A 48 12.81 -5.09 -12.54
N GLY A 49 13.68 -4.07 -12.53
CA GLY A 49 14.13 -3.37 -13.73
C GLY A 49 13.15 -2.30 -14.26
N PRO A 50 13.59 -1.40 -15.16
CA PRO A 50 12.81 -0.24 -15.61
C PRO A 50 11.45 -0.65 -16.20
N GLY A 51 10.37 -0.07 -15.68
CA GLY A 51 9.01 -0.34 -16.16
C GLY A 51 8.47 -1.74 -15.84
N GLY A 52 9.09 -2.46 -14.90
CA GLY A 52 8.56 -3.76 -14.45
C GLY A 52 7.12 -3.67 -13.94
N ILE A 53 6.37 -4.76 -14.14
CA ILE A 53 4.91 -4.82 -13.93
C ILE A 53 4.50 -4.48 -12.49
N GLY A 54 3.54 -3.58 -12.32
CA GLY A 54 2.95 -3.29 -11.01
C GLY A 54 1.96 -4.36 -10.55
N ALA A 55 1.51 -4.25 -9.31
CA ALA A 55 0.46 -5.08 -8.73
C ALA A 55 -0.50 -4.24 -7.90
#